data_AF-A0A7W0HQM4-F1
#
_entry.id   AF-A0A7W0HQM4-F1
#
_cell.length_a   1.000
_cell.length_b   1.000
_cell.length_c   1.000
_cell.angle_alpha   90.00
_cell.angle_beta   90.00
_cell.angle_gamma   90.00
#
_symmetry.space_group_name_H-M   'P 1'
#
loop_
_entity.id
_entity.type
_entity.pdbx_description
1 polymer ?
#
loop_
_entity_poly.entity_id
_entity_poly.type
_entity_poly.pdbx_seq_one_letter_code
_entity_poly.pdbx_strand_id
1 'polypeptide(L)' 'MPHRSAYAGVSWTAPDAYGVQWTCGICDGAEECAPGDEPPSPPVCHSCARLCLLDALSALGVSL' A
#
# COMPACT_ATOMS: atom_id res chain seq x y z
N MET A 1 10.58 -6.94 19.64
CA MET A 1 9.20 -6.49 19.93
C MET A 1 8.37 -6.77 18.70
N PRO A 2 7.34 -7.64 18.73
CA PRO A 2 6.52 -7.86 17.55
C PRO A 2 5.65 -6.62 17.31
N HIS A 3 5.70 -6.08 16.10
CA HIS A 3 4.91 -4.93 15.67
C HIS A 3 3.43 -5.33 15.64
N ARG A 4 2.66 -4.88 16.64
CA ARG A 4 1.22 -5.14 16.73
C ARG A 4 0.52 -4.16 15.79
N SER A 5 0.06 -4.65 14.64
CA SER A 5 -0.79 -3.88 13.73
C SER A 5 -1.99 -3.33 14.50
N ALA A 6 -2.25 -2.02 14.37
CA ALA A 6 -3.30 -1.29 15.11
C ALA A 6 -4.73 -1.80 14.79
N TYR A 7 -4.85 -2.70 13.82
CA TYR A 7 -6.12 -3.17 13.26
C TYR A 7 -6.36 -4.67 13.48
N ALA A 8 -5.48 -5.35 14.23
CA ALA A 8 -5.62 -6.76 14.60
C ALA A 8 -6.79 -6.96 15.60
N GLY A 9 -8.02 -6.94 15.10
CA GLY A 9 -9.21 -7.18 15.90
C GLY A 9 -10.56 -6.72 15.33
N VAL A 10 -10.61 -6.10 14.15
CA VAL A 10 -11.90 -5.64 13.59
C VAL A 10 -12.55 -6.75 12.75
N SER A 11 -13.61 -7.34 13.29
CA SER A 11 -14.48 -8.31 12.61
C SER A 11 -15.55 -7.56 11.82
N TRP A 12 -15.47 -7.55 10.49
CA TRP A 12 -16.48 -6.93 9.63
C TRP A 12 -17.63 -7.90 9.32
N THR A 13 -18.78 -7.67 9.93
CA THR A 13 -20.07 -8.23 9.48
C THR A 13 -21.01 -7.08 9.18
N ALA A 14 -20.94 -6.51 7.97
CA ALA A 14 -21.96 -5.60 7.44
C ALA A 14 -21.97 -5.64 5.89
N PRO A 15 -23.15 -5.59 5.25
CA PRO A 15 -23.34 -5.79 3.80
C PRO A 15 -22.90 -4.59 2.93
N ASP A 16 -22.39 -3.52 3.53
CA ASP A 16 -22.01 -2.28 2.85
C ASP A 16 -20.50 -2.05 3.01
N ALA A 17 -19.73 -2.89 2.35
CA ALA A 17 -18.28 -2.84 2.45
C ALA A 17 -17.75 -1.71 1.52
N TYR A 18 -17.86 -0.45 1.98
CA TYR A 18 -17.22 0.68 1.31
C TYR A 18 -15.70 0.49 1.36
N GLY A 19 -15.01 0.67 0.23
CA GLY A 19 -13.55 0.51 0.12
C GLY A 19 -12.81 1.33 1.17
N VAL A 20 -11.69 0.81 1.66
CA VAL A 20 -10.84 1.49 2.65
C VAL A 20 -9.78 2.27 1.91
N GLN A 21 -9.75 3.60 2.10
CA GLN A 21 -8.70 4.44 1.53
C GLN A 21 -7.48 4.47 2.45
N TRP A 22 -6.28 4.40 1.88
CA TRP A 22 -5.02 4.59 2.58
C TRP A 22 -4.14 5.60 1.85
N THR A 23 -3.17 6.16 2.58
CA THR A 23 -2.29 7.22 2.10
C THR A 23 -0.85 6.70 2.01
N CYS A 24 -0.20 6.95 0.88
CA CYS A 24 1.21 6.63 0.65
C CYS A 24 2.11 7.45 1.56
N GLY A 25 3.00 6.79 2.31
CA GLY A 25 3.96 7.47 3.19
C GLY A 25 5.11 8.20 2.47
N ILE A 26 5.16 8.17 1.13
CA ILE A 26 6.21 8.81 0.32
C ILE A 26 5.70 10.05 -0.41
N CYS A 27 4.54 9.96 -1.06
CA CYS A 27 4.01 11.03 -1.92
C CYS A 27 2.66 11.58 -1.46
N ASP A 28 2.13 11.10 -0.32
CA ASP A 28 0.79 11.41 0.19
C ASP A 28 -0.36 11.08 -0.79
N GLY A 29 -0.09 10.29 -1.83
CA GLY A 29 -1.09 9.79 -2.77
C GLY A 29 -2.06 8.83 -2.08
N ALA A 30 -3.35 8.98 -2.35
CA ALA A 30 -4.39 8.15 -1.75
C ALA A 30 -4.82 7.03 -2.72
N GLU A 31 -4.87 5.80 -2.24
CA GLU A 31 -5.33 4.62 -2.97
C GLU A 31 -6.46 3.92 -2.20
N GLU A 32 -7.41 3.35 -2.94
CA GLU A 32 -8.51 2.58 -2.35
C GLU A 32 -8.15 1.09 -2.36
N CYS A 33 -8.34 0.43 -1.22
CA CYS A 33 -8.25 -1.01 -1.06
C CYS A 33 -9.64 -1.61 -0.90
N ALA A 34 -9.79 -2.84 -1.37
CA ALA A 34 -11.02 -3.57 -1.10
C ALA A 34 -11.17 -3.80 0.41
N PRO A 35 -12.42 -3.86 0.91
CA PRO A 35 -12.67 -4.15 2.32
C PRO A 35 -12.06 -5.50 2.71
N GLY A 36 -11.19 -5.51 3.71
CA GLY A 36 -10.49 -6.71 4.17
C GLY A 36 -9.10 -6.91 3.58
N ASP A 37 -8.73 -6.16 2.55
CA ASP A 37 -7.34 -6.10 2.09
C ASP A 37 -6.52 -5.24 3.06
N GLU A 38 -5.37 -5.78 3.49
CA GLU A 38 -4.41 -5.02 4.29
C GLU A 38 -3.69 -4.02 3.37
N PRO A 39 -3.51 -2.75 3.80
CA PRO A 39 -2.68 -1.82 3.04
C PRO A 39 -1.27 -2.39 2.86
N PRO A 40 -0.60 -2.10 1.73
CA PRO A 40 0.72 -2.65 1.44
C PRO A 40 1.72 -2.28 2.55
N SER A 41 2.61 -3.23 2.86
CA SER A 41 3.75 -3.03 3.76
C SER A 41 5.06 -3.19 2.98
N PRO A 42 5.89 -2.14 2.83
CA PRO A 42 5.73 -0.79 3.37
C PRO A 42 4.58 0.00 2.71
N PRO A 43 4.04 1.07 3.37
CA PRO A 43 2.90 1.85 2.90
C PRO A 43 3.28 2.75 1.72
N VAL A 44 3.56 2.14 0.57
CA VAL A 44 4.03 2.78 -0.66
C VAL A 44 3.03 2.48 -1.77
N CYS A 45 2.51 3.53 -2.42
CA CYS A 45 1.57 3.39 -3.54
C CYS A 45 2.22 2.73 -4.76
N HIS A 46 1.38 2.16 -5.63
CA HIS A 46 1.84 1.50 -6.86
C HIS A 46 2.69 2.42 -7.73
N SER A 47 2.38 3.71 -7.75
CA SER A 47 3.15 4.71 -8.49
C SER A 47 4.57 4.87 -7.94
N CYS A 48 4.71 5.04 -6.62
CA CYS A 48 6.02 5.15 -5.98
C CYS A 48 6.82 3.84 -6.11
N ALA A 49 6.17 2.69 -5.93
CA ALA A 49 6.82 1.39 -6.12
C ALA A 49 7.35 1.22 -7.55
N ARG A 50 6.56 1.63 -8.56
CA ARG A 50 6.98 1.62 -9.96
C ARG A 50 8.16 2.56 -10.20
N LEU A 51 8.15 3.78 -9.66
CA LEU A 51 9.26 4.71 -9.81
C LEU A 51 10.56 4.16 -9.20
N CYS A 52 10.50 3.56 -8.00
CA CYS A 52 11.65 2.91 -7.39
C CYS A 52 12.19 1.77 -8.25
N LEU A 53 11.31 0.98 -8.87
CA LEU A 53 11.73 -0.09 -9.77
C LEU A 53 12.42 0.45 -11.03
N LEU A 54 11.86 1.50 -11.66
CA LEU A 54 12.47 2.13 -12.84
C LEU A 54 13.85 2.71 -12.51
N ASP A 55 13.97 3.37 -11.36
CA ASP A 55 15.25 3.93 -10.88
C ASP A 55 16.29 2.83 -10.64
N ALA A 56 15.91 1.73 -10.00
CA ALA A 56 16.78 0.57 -9.79
C ALA A 56 17.23 -0.08 -11.11
N LEU A 57 16.32 -0.24 -12.08
CA LEU A 57 16.64 -0.79 -13.39
C LEU A 57 17.57 0.12 -14.19
N SER A 58 17.34 1.44 -14.13
CA SER A 58 18.23 2.45 -14.71
C SER A 58 19.64 2.38 -14.09
N ALA A 59 19.74 2.26 -12.77
CA ALA A 59 21.02 2.12 -12.06
C ALA A 59 21.77 0.84 -12.45
N LEU A 60 21.06 -0.21 -12.86
CA LEU A 60 21.63 -1.46 -13.39
C LEU A 60 21.97 -1.37 -14.88
N GLY A 61 21.69 -0.25 -15.55
CA GLY A 61 21.94 -0.04 -16.97
C GLY A 61 20.94 -0.75 -17.89
N VAL A 62 19.77 -1.13 -17.38
CA VAL A 62 18.68 -1.70 -18.19
C VAL A 62 17.98 -0.58 -18.93
N SER A 63 18.01 -0.62 -20.28
CA SER A 63 17.17 0.24 -21.11
C SER A 63 15.72 -0.25 -21.04
N LEU A 64 14.81 0.64 -20.66
CA LEU A 64 13.38 0.39 -20.52
C LEU A 64 12.58 0.91 -21.73
#